data_AF-A0A8F9WEP7-F1
#
_entry.id   AF-A0A8F9WEP7-F1
#
_cell.length_a   1.000
_cell.length_b   1.000
_cell.length_c   1.000
_cell.angle_alpha   90.00
_cell.angle_beta   90.00
_cell.angle_gamma   90.00
#
_symmetry.space_group_name_H-M   'P 1'
#
loop_
_entity.id
_entity.type
_entity.pdbx_description
1 polymer ?
#
loop_
_entity_poly.entity_id
_entity_poly.type
_entity_poly.pdbx_seq_one_letter_code
_entity_poly.pdbx_strand_id
1 'polypeptide(L)'
;MMKSLAEDEILRLAKENSPRLLSKFKNLYPAFFEKLSTIQQNLQNSELIFCIYLKLNLTTKEIATYTFVTPKAIQNRKNRIRKKLNIPSTVDIYKWFDAI
;
A
#
# COMPACT_ATOMS: atom_id res chain seq x y z
N MET A 1 -7.40 -7.14 -18.96
CA MET A 1 -6.64 -5.93 -18.61
C MET A 1 -5.17 -6.28 -18.81
N MET A 2 -4.51 -5.69 -19.81
CA MET A 2 -3.09 -5.94 -20.11
C MET A 2 -2.24 -5.49 -18.92
N LYS A 3 -1.60 -6.44 -18.24
CA LYS A 3 -0.56 -6.12 -17.26
C LYS A 3 0.61 -5.48 -17.99
N SER A 4 0.97 -4.27 -17.60
CA SER A 4 2.16 -3.60 -18.17
C SER A 4 3.43 -4.14 -17.51
N LEU A 5 4.56 -4.13 -18.24
CA LEU A 5 5.88 -4.49 -17.69
C LEU A 5 6.22 -3.73 -16.39
N ALA A 6 5.73 -2.49 -16.29
CA ALA A 6 5.90 -1.64 -15.11
C ALA A 6 5.12 -2.16 -13.89
N GLU A 7 3.91 -2.68 -14.07
CA GLU A 7 3.11 -3.27 -12.99
C GLU A 7 3.73 -4.56 -12.47
N ASP A 8 4.26 -5.40 -13.37
CA ASP A 8 4.96 -6.63 -12.98
C ASP A 8 6.25 -6.32 -12.19
N GLU A 9 6.98 -5.27 -12.57
CA GLU A 9 8.15 -4.80 -11.82
C GLU A 9 7.76 -4.31 -10.42
N ILE A 10 6.70 -3.51 -10.30
CA ILE A 10 6.18 -3.06 -9.00
C ILE A 10 5.79 -4.24 -8.12
N LEU A 11 5.06 -5.21 -8.68
CA LEU A 11 4.65 -6.40 -7.95
C LEU A 11 5.86 -7.23 -7.50
N ARG A 12 6.90 -7.35 -8.34
CA ARG A 12 8.15 -8.01 -7.97
C ARG A 12 8.84 -7.31 -6.80
N LEU A 13 9.02 -5.99 -6.89
CA LEU A 13 9.63 -5.17 -5.82
C LEU A 13 8.85 -5.29 -4.50
N ALA A 14 7.53 -5.39 -4.58
CA ALA A 14 6.66 -5.59 -3.42
C ALA A 14 6.87 -6.97 -2.77
N LYS A 15 6.95 -8.04 -3.58
CA LYS A 15 7.21 -9.40 -3.11
C LYS A 15 8.58 -9.56 -2.46
N GLU A 16 9.57 -8.83 -2.97
CA GLU A 16 10.95 -8.81 -2.45
C GLU A 16 11.11 -7.89 -1.22
N ASN A 17 10.06 -7.17 -0.81
CA ASN A 17 10.12 -6.12 0.22
C ASN A 17 11.28 -5.14 -0.04
N SER A 18 11.46 -4.78 -1.32
CA SER A 18 12.61 -4.00 -1.79
C SER A 18 12.52 -2.54 -1.36
N PRO A 19 13.61 -1.90 -0.90
CA PRO A 19 13.63 -0.47 -0.59
C PRO A 19 13.35 0.41 -1.82
N ARG A 20 13.48 -0.14 -3.03
CA ARG A 20 13.21 0.57 -4.30
C ARG A 20 11.71 0.69 -4.62
N LEU A 21 10.86 -0.05 -3.91
CA LEU A 21 9.41 -0.07 -4.17
C LEU A 21 8.82 1.35 -4.11
N LEU A 22 9.14 2.12 -3.06
CA LEU A 22 8.55 3.44 -2.85
C LEU A 22 8.91 4.42 -3.96
N SER A 23 10.20 4.54 -4.31
CA SER A 23 10.64 5.48 -5.34
C SER A 23 10.11 5.08 -6.72
N LYS A 24 10.12 3.78 -7.05
CA LYS A 24 9.57 3.30 -8.32
C LYS A 24 8.08 3.57 -8.43
N PHE A 25 7.31 3.28 -7.38
CA PHE A 25 5.86 3.51 -7.38
C PHE A 25 5.53 5.01 -7.44
N LYS A 26 6.31 5.86 -6.75
CA LYS A 26 6.14 7.32 -6.79
C LYS A 26 6.38 7.91 -8.18
N ASN A 27 7.34 7.38 -8.92
CA ASN A 27 7.60 7.82 -10.29
C ASN A 27 6.49 7.40 -11.26
N LEU A 28 5.89 6.22 -11.08
CA LEU A 28 4.85 5.70 -11.97
C LEU A 28 3.45 6.23 -11.63
N TYR A 29 3.16 6.43 -10.35
CA TYR A 29 1.84 6.80 -9.84
C TYR A 29 1.92 8.02 -8.90
N PRO A 30 2.42 9.18 -9.33
CA PRO A 30 2.54 10.36 -8.47
C PRO A 30 1.19 10.83 -7.92
N ALA A 31 0.13 10.78 -8.74
CA ALA A 31 -1.23 11.17 -8.36
C ALA A 31 -1.79 10.39 -7.16
N PHE A 32 -1.36 9.14 -6.96
CA PHE A 32 -1.73 8.34 -5.79
C PHE A 32 -1.21 8.99 -4.49
N PHE A 33 0.04 9.47 -4.48
CA PHE A 33 0.63 10.12 -3.32
C PHE A 33 0.09 11.53 -3.11
N GLU A 34 -0.22 12.25 -4.19
CA GLU A 34 -0.88 13.55 -4.10
C GLU A 34 -2.23 13.41 -3.38
N LYS A 35 -3.07 12.46 -3.81
CA LYS A 35 -4.35 12.17 -3.15
C LYS A 35 -4.17 11.76 -1.69
N LEU A 36 -3.22 10.87 -1.37
CA LEU A 36 -2.91 10.53 0.02
C LEU A 36 -2.50 11.75 0.84
N SER A 37 -1.69 12.64 0.26
CA SER A 37 -1.21 13.86 0.92
C SER A 37 -2.34 14.86 1.18
N THR A 38 -3.38 14.91 0.34
CA THR A 38 -4.57 15.74 0.61
C THR A 38 -5.37 15.28 1.83
N ILE A 39 -5.32 13.98 2.16
CA ILE A 39 -6.00 13.40 3.31
C ILE A 39 -5.11 13.46 4.55
N GLN A 40 -3.84 13.12 4.40
CA GLN A 40 -2.85 13.12 5.48
C GLN A 40 -1.46 13.44 4.92
N GLN A 41 -0.97 14.64 5.23
CA GLN A 41 0.33 15.13 4.76
C GLN A 41 1.53 14.41 5.40
N ASN A 42 1.37 13.87 6.62
CA ASN A 42 2.49 13.36 7.42
C ASN A 42 2.50 11.82 7.52
N LEU A 43 2.48 11.15 6.37
CA LEU A 43 2.73 9.70 6.28
C LEU A 43 4.23 9.42 6.20
N GLN A 44 4.70 8.53 7.07
CA GLN A 44 6.08 8.04 7.06
C GLN A 44 6.30 7.14 5.83
N ASN A 45 7.54 7.04 5.35
CA ASN A 45 7.88 6.19 4.20
C ASN A 45 7.42 4.73 4.39
N SER A 46 7.51 4.22 5.60
CA SER A 46 7.02 2.88 5.92
C SER A 46 5.50 2.78 5.78
N GLU A 47 4.74 3.81 6.14
CA GLU A 47 3.29 3.85 5.97
C GLU A 47 2.92 3.96 4.48
N LEU A 48 3.64 4.77 3.71
CA LEU A 48 3.48 4.89 2.27
C LEU A 48 3.70 3.55 1.56
N ILE A 49 4.77 2.83 1.91
CA ILE A 49 5.02 1.47 1.42
C ILE A 49 3.86 0.54 1.74
N PHE A 50 3.29 0.66 2.94
CA PHE A 50 2.16 -0.16 3.32
C PHE A 50 0.89 0.17 2.53
N CYS A 51 0.64 1.44 2.23
CA CYS A 51 -0.43 1.86 1.33
C CYS A 51 -0.26 1.28 -0.08
N ILE A 52 0.98 1.17 -0.58
CA ILE A 52 1.26 0.52 -1.87
C ILE A 52 0.84 -0.96 -1.82
N TYR A 53 1.19 -1.70 -0.76
CA TYR A 53 0.75 -3.09 -0.63
C TYR A 53 -0.78 -3.26 -0.67
N LEU A 54 -1.51 -2.33 -0.06
CA LEU A 54 -2.96 -2.33 -0.09
C LEU A 54 -3.52 -1.97 -1.47
N LYS A 55 -2.92 -0.99 -2.16
CA LYS A 55 -3.28 -0.61 -3.54
C LYS A 55 -3.01 -1.73 -4.55
N LEU A 56 -2.01 -2.57 -4.28
CA LEU A 56 -1.72 -3.79 -5.06
C LEU A 56 -2.62 -4.97 -4.68
N ASN A 57 -3.63 -4.76 -3.82
CA ASN A 57 -4.55 -5.78 -3.36
C ASN A 57 -3.88 -7.00 -2.70
N LEU A 58 -2.71 -6.80 -2.08
CA LEU A 58 -2.01 -7.87 -1.36
C LEU A 58 -2.75 -8.21 -0.06
N THR A 59 -2.94 -9.51 0.15
CA THR A 59 -3.60 -10.02 1.35
C THR A 59 -2.74 -9.84 2.60
N THR A 60 -3.38 -9.85 3.78
CA THR A 60 -2.67 -9.82 5.07
C THR A 60 -1.60 -10.92 5.17
N LYS A 61 -1.86 -12.10 4.58
CA LYS A 61 -0.92 -13.24 4.57
C LYS A 61 0.29 -12.96 3.66
N GLU A 62 0.06 -12.49 2.44
CA GLU A 62 1.15 -12.16 1.51
C GLU A 62 2.06 -11.07 2.07
N ILE A 63 1.48 -9.97 2.59
CA ILE A 63 2.27 -8.89 3.17
C ILE A 63 3.08 -9.41 4.37
N ALA A 64 2.48 -10.24 5.24
CA ALA A 64 3.16 -10.86 6.36
C ALA A 64 4.37 -11.70 5.90
N THR A 65 4.19 -12.50 4.85
CA THR A 65 5.26 -13.30 4.24
C THR A 65 6.38 -12.41 3.67
N TYR A 66 6.06 -11.41 2.86
CA TYR A 66 7.08 -10.58 2.20
C TYR A 66 7.85 -9.70 3.18
N THR A 67 7.19 -9.26 4.24
CA THR A 67 7.80 -8.36 5.24
C THR A 67 8.36 -9.09 6.47
N PHE A 68 8.29 -10.43 6.49
CA PHE A 68 8.76 -11.27 7.61
C PHE A 68 8.16 -10.87 8.97
N VAL A 69 6.88 -10.53 9.00
CA VAL A 69 6.16 -10.19 10.23
C VAL A 69 4.91 -11.05 10.40
N THR A 70 4.34 -11.06 11.60
CA THR A 70 3.13 -11.86 11.85
C THR A 70 1.89 -11.26 11.16
N PRO A 71 0.93 -12.08 10.72
CA PRO A 71 -0.35 -11.59 10.20
C PRO A 71 -1.09 -10.65 11.16
N LYS A 72 -0.95 -10.87 12.48
CA LYS A 72 -1.52 -10.00 13.52
C LYS A 72 -0.90 -8.60 13.49
N ALA A 73 0.42 -8.50 13.31
CA ALA A 73 1.10 -7.21 13.16
C ALA A 73 0.63 -6.45 11.93
N ILE A 74 0.43 -7.16 10.79
CA ILE A 74 -0.16 -6.58 9.58
C ILE A 74 -1.58 -6.08 9.83
N GLN A 75 -2.43 -6.87 10.49
CA GLN A 75 -3.80 -6.45 10.81
C GLN A 75 -3.83 -5.21 11.69
N ASN A 76 -2.96 -5.13 12.71
CA ASN A 76 -2.83 -3.95 13.55
C ASN A 76 -2.38 -2.73 12.73
N ARG A 77 -1.48 -2.92 11.76
CA ARG A 77 -1.04 -1.86 10.84
C ARG A 77 -2.16 -1.40 9.91
N LYS A 78 -2.98 -2.32 9.36
CA LYS A 78 -4.20 -1.97 8.60
C LYS A 78 -5.14 -1.08 9.42
N ASN A 79 -5.36 -1.44 10.70
CA ASN A 79 -6.21 -0.66 11.59
C ASN A 79 -5.65 0.75 11.85
N ARG A 80 -4.33 0.89 12.02
CA ARG A 80 -3.68 2.21 12.17
C ARG A 80 -3.84 3.06 10.90
N ILE A 81 -3.58 2.48 9.73
CA ILE A 81 -3.73 3.17 8.43
C ILE A 81 -5.18 3.59 8.20
N ARG A 82 -6.14 2.72 8.51
CA ARG A 82 -7.57 3.04 8.44
C ARG A 82 -7.92 4.30 9.23
N LYS A 83 -7.46 4.36 10.49
CA LYS A 83 -7.68 5.54 11.36
C LYS A 83 -6.97 6.78 10.81
N LYS A 84 -5.72 6.63 10.39
CA LYS A 84 -4.87 7.76 9.96
C LYS A 84 -5.36 8.40 8.64
N LEU A 85 -5.96 7.60 7.76
CA LEU A 85 -6.57 8.04 6.50
C LEU A 85 -8.09 8.29 6.62
N ASN A 86 -8.64 8.23 7.84
CA ASN A 86 -10.07 8.42 8.11
C ASN A 86 -11.01 7.55 7.24
N ILE A 87 -10.63 6.30 7.00
CA ILE A 87 -11.41 5.37 6.17
C ILE A 87 -12.58 4.82 7.01
N PRO A 88 -13.85 5.02 6.61
CA PRO A 88 -15.01 4.59 7.39
C PRO A 88 -15.05 3.08 7.63
N SER A 89 -15.54 2.66 8.81
CA SER A 89 -15.65 1.25 9.22
C SER A 89 -16.48 0.38 8.27
N THR A 90 -17.44 0.98 7.57
CA THR A 90 -18.34 0.35 6.59
C THR A 90 -17.69 0.11 5.23
N VAL A 91 -16.55 0.73 4.94
CA VAL A 91 -15.88 0.64 3.64
C VAL A 91 -14.75 -0.39 3.71
N ASP A 92 -14.75 -1.35 2.78
CA ASP A 92 -13.63 -2.27 2.60
C ASP A 92 -12.37 -1.49 2.24
N ILE A 93 -11.27 -1.77 2.96
CA ILE A 93 -10.04 -0.98 2.83
C ILE A 93 -9.41 -1.13 1.44
N TYR A 94 -9.52 -2.30 0.81
CA TYR A 94 -8.96 -2.54 -0.52
C TYR A 94 -9.75 -1.78 -1.58
N LYS A 95 -11.10 -1.85 -1.51
CA LYS A 95 -11.97 -1.04 -2.37
C LYS A 95 -11.71 0.46 -2.23
N TRP A 96 -11.42 0.92 -1.01
CA TRP A 96 -11.05 2.32 -0.78
C TRP A 96 -9.77 2.68 -1.52
N PHE A 97 -8.72 1.86 -1.41
CA PHE A 97 -7.46 2.09 -2.12
C PHE A 97 -7.61 1.97 -3.64
N ASP A 98 -8.46 1.09 -4.16
CA ASP A 98 -8.74 1.00 -5.59
C ASP A 98 -9.33 2.31 -6.14
N ALA A 99 -10.13 3.01 -5.34
CA ALA A 99 -10.79 4.26 -5.71
C ALA A 99 -9.88 5.51 -5.64
N ILE A 100 -8.73 5.45 -4.94
CA ILE A 100 -7.78 6.57 -4.89
C ILE A 100 -6.76 6.50 -6.02
#